data_AF-A0A8X6WG90-F1
#
_entry.id   AF-A0A8X6WG90-F1
#
_cell.length_a   1.000
_cell.length_b   1.000
_cell.length_c   1.000
_cell.angle_alpha   90.00
_cell.angle_beta   90.00
_cell.angle_gamma   90.00
#
_symmetry.space_group_name_H-M   'P 1'
#
loop_
_entity.id
_entity.type
_entity.pdbx_description
1 polymer ?
#
loop_
_entity_poly.entity_id
_entity_poly.type
_entity_poly.pdbx_seq_one_letter_code
_entity_poly.pdbx_strand_id
1 'polypeptide(L)' 'MPLRRFRRQYEQLLQFERGRIIGKIEAGWSARRVARQLGRSNCVVRRCQRYHLHEDQAQDALDRPVVE' A
#
# COMPACT_ATOMS: atom_id res chain seq x y z
N MET A 1 16.26 -22.33 -13.71
CA MET A 1 16.36 -20.94 -13.18
C MET A 1 15.20 -20.65 -12.21
N PRO A 2 15.39 -20.66 -10.88
CA PRO A 2 14.29 -20.55 -9.90
C PRO A 2 14.04 -19.12 -9.37
N LEU A 3 14.99 -18.19 -9.57
CA LEU A 3 14.96 -16.85 -8.95
C LEU A 3 13.78 -15.98 -9.36
N ARG A 4 13.29 -16.12 -10.61
CA ARG A 4 12.14 -15.35 -11.11
C ARG A 4 10.83 -15.71 -10.41
N ARG A 5 10.64 -16.98 -10.04
CA ARG A 5 9.40 -17.47 -9.39
C ARG A 5 9.31 -16.99 -7.94
N PHE A 6 10.43 -17.02 -7.22
CA PHE A 6 10.52 -16.50 -5.85
C PHE A 6 10.29 -14.99 -5.79
N ARG A 7 10.85 -14.21 -6.73
CA ARG A 7 10.58 -12.77 -6.79
C ARG A 7 9.10 -12.46 -6.96
N ARG A 8 8.42 -13.14 -7.88
CA ARG A 8 6.98 -12.92 -8.12
C ARG A 8 6.11 -13.30 -6.93
N GLN A 9 6.43 -14.41 -6.25
CA GLN A 9 5.72 -14.82 -5.04
C GLN A 9 5.93 -13.80 -3.91
N TYR A 10 7.16 -13.29 -3.75
CA TYR A 10 7.48 -12.28 -2.75
C TYR A 10 6.82 -10.93 -3.07
N GLU A 11 6.78 -10.53 -4.34
CA GLU A 11 6.04 -9.34 -4.79
C GLU A 11 4.54 -9.48 -4.57
N GLN A 12 3.94 -10.64 -4.86
CA GLN A 12 2.52 -10.90 -4.61
C GLN A 12 2.21 -10.83 -3.11
N LEU A 13 3.07 -11.42 -2.27
CA LEU A 13 2.96 -11.30 -0.82
C LEU A 13 3.03 -9.84 -0.39
N LEU A 14 3.97 -9.08 -0.95
CA LEU A 14 4.15 -7.66 -0.66
C LEU A 14 2.94 -6.83 -1.11
N GLN A 15 2.35 -7.12 -2.26
CA GLN A 15 1.17 -6.44 -2.78
C GLN A 15 -0.06 -6.73 -1.92
N PHE A 16 -0.21 -7.99 -1.48
CA PHE A 16 -1.27 -8.39 -0.55
C PHE A 16 -1.10 -7.75 0.83
N GLU A 17 0.13 -7.72 1.36
CA GLU A 17 0.43 -7.04 2.62
C GLU A 17 0.18 -5.53 2.51
N ARG A 18 0.54 -4.90 1.39
CA ARG A 18 0.23 -3.50 1.11
C ARG A 18 -1.27 -3.26 1.13
N GLY A 19 -2.06 -4.08 0.44
CA GLY A 19 -3.52 -3.98 0.45
C GLY A 19 -4.12 -4.13 1.86
N ARG A 20 -3.61 -5.05 2.68
CA ARG A 20 -4.00 -5.19 4.09
C ARG A 20 -3.64 -3.98 4.95
N ILE A 21 -2.49 -3.35 4.68
CA ILE A 21 -2.08 -2.13 5.37
C ILE A 21 -3.03 -0.99 5.02
N ILE A 22 -3.27 -0.77 3.72
CA ILE A 22 -4.13 0.31 3.22
C ILE A 22 -5.57 0.15 3.69
N GLY A 23 -6.18 -1.03 3.52
CA GLY A 23 -7.57 -1.24 3.95
C GLY A 23 -7.80 -0.98 5.45
N LYS A 24 -6.79 -1.22 6.30
CA LYS A 24 -6.88 -0.85 7.73
C LYS A 24 -6.70 0.65 7.98
N ILE A 25 -5.78 1.28 7.24
CA ILE A 25 -5.58 2.74 7.31
C ILE A 25 -6.87 3.46 6.88
N GLU A 26 -7.50 3.03 5.78
CA GLU A 26 -8.78 3.55 5.28
C GLU A 26 -9.93 3.30 6.25
N ALA A 27 -9.92 2.16 6.96
CA ALA A 27 -10.83 1.88 8.07
C ALA A 27 -10.56 2.74 9.33
N GLY A 28 -9.69 3.75 9.26
CA GLY A 28 -9.40 4.70 10.35
C GLY A 28 -8.39 4.19 11.39
N TRP A 29 -7.67 3.10 11.12
CA TRP A 29 -6.70 2.57 12.08
C TRP A 29 -5.41 3.38 12.06
N SER A 30 -4.84 3.63 13.25
CA SER A 30 -3.52 4.27 13.32
C SER A 30 -2.42 3.37 12.79
N ALA A 31 -1.44 3.96 12.10
CA ALA A 31 -0.28 3.24 11.56
C ALA A 31 0.45 2.39 12.63
N ARG A 32 0.53 2.89 13.87
CA ARG A 32 1.12 2.16 15.00
C ARG A 32 0.30 0.91 15.38
N ARG A 33 -1.03 0.97 15.32
CA ARG A 33 -1.90 -0.19 15.59
C ARG A 33 -1.78 -1.23 14.48
N VAL A 34 -1.77 -0.78 13.22
CA VAL A 34 -1.58 -1.65 12.05
C VAL A 34 -0.23 -2.36 12.09
N ALA A 35 0.85 -1.62 12.38
CA ALA A 35 2.20 -2.16 12.52
C ALA A 35 2.29 -3.28 13.56
N ARG A 36 1.73 -3.06 14.76
CA ARG A 36 1.69 -4.07 15.82
C ARG A 36 0.91 -5.31 15.42
N GLN A 37 -0.26 -5.13 14.80
CA GLN A 37 -1.10 -6.27 14.43
C GLN A 37 -0.50 -7.11 13.29
N LEU A 38 0.22 -6.48 12.37
CA LEU A 38 0.83 -7.17 11.23
C LEU A 38 2.27 -7.64 11.52
N GLY A 39 2.83 -7.36 12.71
CA GLY A 39 4.22 -7.68 13.02
C GLY A 39 5.22 -6.96 12.11
N ARG A 40 4.85 -5.78 11.60
CA ARG A 40 5.68 -4.98 10.68
C ARG A 40 6.17 -3.70 11.35
N SER A 41 7.25 -3.12 10.82
CA SER A 41 7.76 -1.86 11.33
C SER A 41 6.82 -0.71 10.99
N ASN A 42 6.73 0.27 11.89
CA ASN A 42 5.92 1.48 11.68
C ASN A 42 6.39 2.25 10.43
N CYS A 43 7.69 2.24 10.13
CA CYS A 43 8.24 2.85 8.92
C CYS A 43 7.69 2.23 7.62
N VAL A 44 7.53 0.91 7.56
CA VAL A 44 6.95 0.22 6.40
C VAL A 44 5.48 0.60 6.22
N VAL A 45 4.72 0.65 7.32
CA VAL A 45 3.30 1.03 7.29
C VAL A 45 3.13 2.47 6.82
N ARG A 46 3.91 3.42 7.36
CA ARG A 46 3.86 4.83 6.92
C ARG A 46 4.29 5.02 5.47
N ARG A 47 5.27 4.24 5.01
CA ARG A 47 5.70 4.27 3.62
C ARG A 47 4.57 3.79 2.69
N CYS A 48 3.89 2.70 3.03
CA CYS A 48 2.73 2.22 2.26
C CYS A 48 1.61 3.26 2.20
N GLN A 49 1.26 3.86 3.34
CA GLN A 49 0.25 4.92 3.41
C GLN A 49 0.61 6.11 2.50
N ARG A 50 1.87 6.56 2.51
CA ARG A 50 2.31 7.68 1.65
C ARG A 50 2.21 7.34 0.16
N TYR A 51 2.63 6.14 -0.24
CA TYR A 51 2.52 5.73 -1.64
C TYR A 51 1.07 5.66 -2.11
N HIS A 52 0.16 5.18 -1.25
CA HIS A 52 -1.27 5.15 -1.55
C HIS A 52 -1.84 6.55 -1.77
N LEU A 53 -1.56 7.50 -0.88
CA LEU A 53 -1.98 8.89 -1.04
C LEU A 53 -1.43 9.54 -2.33
N HIS A 54 -0.22 9.15 -2.75
CA HIS A 54 0.41 9.69 -3.95
C HIS A 54 -0.14 9.06 -5.25
N GLU A 55 -0.59 7.79 -5.17
CA GLU A 55 -1.30 7.12 -6.27
C GLU A 55 -2.73 7.66 -6.39
N ASP A 56 -3.43 7.91 -5.28
CA ASP A 56 -4.74 8.57 -5.26
C ASP A 56 -4.68 9.95 -5.94
N GLN A 57 -3.68 10.77 -5.59
CA GLN A 57 -3.50 12.08 -6.24
C GLN A 57 -3.20 11.99 -7.75
N ALA A 58 -2.53 10.93 -8.20
CA ALA A 58 -2.27 10.72 -9.62
C ALA A 58 -3.52 10.22 -10.37
N GLN A 59 -4.35 9.40 -9.71
CA GLN A 59 -5.59 8.90 -10.27
C GLN A 59 -6.66 10.00 -10.33
N ASP A 60 -6.80 10.80 -9.27
CA ASP A 60 -7.71 11.96 -9.20
C ASP A 60 -7.35 13.05 -10.24
N ALA A 61 -6.07 13.20 -10.54
CA ALA A 61 -5.59 14.09 -11.61
C ALA A 61 -5.93 13.58 -13.03
N LEU A 62 -6.11 12.26 -13.21
CA LEU A 62 -6.53 11.65 -14.48
C LEU A 62 -8.06 11.58 -14.63
N ASP A 63 -8.80 11.49 -13.52
CA ASP A 63 -10.28 11.50 -13.49
C ASP A 63 -10.87 12.93 -13.48
N ARG A 64 -10.04 13.98 -13.38
CA ARG A 64 -10.51 15.37 -13.53
C ARG A 64 -11.08 15.55 -14.94
N PRO A 65 -12.37 15.94 -15.08
CA PRO A 65 -12.92 16.25 -16.39
C PRO A 65 -12.15 17.45 -16.94
N VAL A 66 -11.56 17.27 -18.12
CA VAL A 66 -11.09 18.39 -18.95
C VAL A 66 -12.36 19.16 -19.31
N VAL A 67 -12.63 20.22 -18.57
CA VAL A 67 -13.65 21.21 -18.94
C VAL A 67 -13.12 21.91 -20.19
N GLU A 68 -13.67 21.53 -21.34
CA GLU A 68 -13.58 22.26 -22.62
C GLU A 68 -14.42 23.55 -22.58
#